data_AF-A0A374BLX2-F1
#
_entry.id   AF-A0A374BLX2-F1
#
_cell.length_a   1.000
_cell.length_b   1.000
_cell.length_c   1.000
_cell.angle_alpha   90.00
_cell.angle_beta   90.00
_cell.angle_gamma   90.00
#
_symmetry.space_group_name_H-M   'P 1'
#
loop_
_entity.id
_entity.type
_entity.pdbx_description
1 polymer ?
#
loop_
_entity_poly.entity_id
_entity_poly.type
_entity_poly.pdbx_seq_one_letter_code
_entity_poly.pdbx_strand_id
1 'polypeptide(L)'
;MNIDEIFSKGASYLISEKGYEDYISGKDVTLGRPVGDDTVVWVAPSAEIDEAIIKTNGNPRELETLLGLPENSLGDTPVRVNIDNIYGFDIRIPDASTPGANPNFIPVGSTSGVEQKESSIIVLIRMLILI
;
A
#
# COMPACT_ATOMS: atom_id res chain seq x y z
N MET A 1 11.18 16.24 -1.49
CA MET A 1 10.06 15.45 -2.02
C MET A 1 8.76 16.09 -1.55
N ASN A 2 7.82 16.40 -2.45
CA ASN A 2 6.54 17.00 -2.10
C ASN A 2 5.45 15.91 -2.08
N ILE A 3 4.91 15.60 -0.90
CA ILE A 3 3.89 14.55 -0.71
C ILE A 3 2.62 14.85 -1.51
N ASP A 4 2.20 16.12 -1.57
CA ASP A 4 1.01 16.53 -2.30
C ASP A 4 1.14 16.29 -3.81
N GLU A 5 2.36 16.45 -4.34
CA GLU A 5 2.65 16.21 -5.75
C GLU A 5 2.63 14.72 -6.07
N ILE A 6 3.28 13.91 -5.22
CA ILE A 6 3.32 12.45 -5.34
C ILE A 6 1.91 11.85 -5.29
N PHE A 7 1.10 12.28 -4.33
CA PHE A 7 -0.27 11.79 -4.13
C PHE A 7 -1.33 12.67 -4.80
N SER A 8 -0.97 13.42 -5.84
CA SER A 8 -1.89 14.28 -6.57
C SER A 8 -3.09 13.53 -7.19
N LYS A 9 -2.98 12.21 -7.39
CA LYS A 9 -4.07 11.32 -7.81
C LYS A 9 -4.63 10.43 -6.69
N GLY A 10 -4.36 10.77 -5.44
CA GLY A 10 -4.70 9.95 -4.28
C GLY A 10 -3.73 8.78 -4.09
N ALA A 11 -4.07 7.93 -3.13
CA ALA A 11 -3.30 6.75 -2.73
C ALA A 11 -4.06 5.46 -3.02
N SER A 12 -3.32 4.36 -3.15
CA SER A 12 -3.86 3.04 -3.45
C SER A 12 -3.17 1.96 -2.61
N TYR A 13 -3.96 0.97 -2.20
CA TYR A 13 -3.50 -0.23 -1.51
C TYR A 13 -3.99 -1.47 -2.27
N LEU A 14 -3.10 -2.40 -2.53
CA LEU A 14 -3.43 -3.69 -3.12
C LEU A 14 -3.52 -4.75 -2.02
N ILE A 15 -4.62 -5.51 -2.02
CA ILE A 15 -4.88 -6.59 -1.07
C ILE A 15 -5.45 -7.80 -1.82
N SER A 16 -5.30 -9.00 -1.27
CA SER A 16 -6.01 -10.17 -1.78
C SER A 16 -7.52 -10.04 -1.59
N GLU A 17 -8.30 -10.70 -2.46
CA GLU A 17 -9.77 -10.79 -2.33
C GLU A 17 -10.16 -11.26 -0.92
N LYS A 18 -9.54 -12.34 -0.44
CA LYS A 18 -9.77 -12.86 0.90
C LYS A 18 -9.48 -11.81 2.00
N GLY A 19 -8.37 -11.08 1.89
CA GLY A 19 -8.04 -10.03 2.86
C GLY A 19 -9.08 -8.92 2.87
N TYR A 20 -9.58 -8.54 1.70
CA TYR A 20 -10.67 -7.57 1.57
C TYR A 20 -11.99 -8.10 2.15
N GLU A 21 -12.35 -9.35 1.88
CA GLU A 21 -13.53 -10.02 2.44
C GLU A 21 -13.47 -10.11 3.97
N ASP A 22 -12.32 -10.49 4.53
CA ASP A 22 -12.13 -10.58 5.97
C ASP A 22 -12.29 -9.19 6.63
N TYR A 23 -11.82 -8.12 5.98
CA TYR A 23 -12.07 -6.74 6.42
C TYR A 23 -13.55 -6.36 6.39
N ILE A 24 -14.23 -6.48 5.24
CA ILE A 24 -15.64 -6.03 5.13
C ILE A 24 -16.61 -6.90 5.94
N SER A 25 -16.23 -8.15 6.26
CA SER A 25 -17.00 -9.03 7.13
C SER A 25 -16.75 -8.78 8.63
N GLY A 26 -15.85 -7.86 8.98
CA GLY A 26 -15.50 -7.52 10.36
C GLY A 26 -14.68 -8.60 11.08
N LYS A 27 -14.18 -9.62 10.36
CA LYS A 27 -13.20 -10.58 10.92
C LYS A 27 -11.86 -9.92 11.15
N ASP A 28 -11.49 -9.00 10.26
CA ASP A 28 -10.50 -7.98 10.53
C ASP A 28 -11.24 -6.66 10.81
N VAL A 29 -10.90 -6.02 11.92
CA VAL A 29 -11.55 -4.77 12.35
C VAL A 29 -10.91 -3.55 11.73
N THR A 30 -9.79 -3.70 11.02
CA THR A 30 -9.00 -2.60 10.47
C THR A 30 -8.40 -2.95 9.11
N LEU A 31 -8.55 -2.07 8.11
CA LEU A 31 -7.68 -2.13 6.92
C LEU A 31 -6.28 -1.74 7.36
N GLY A 32 -5.33 -2.67 7.36
CA GLY A 32 -3.94 -2.43 7.73
C GLY A 32 -3.53 -3.12 9.02
N ARG A 33 -2.43 -2.66 9.61
CA ARG A 33 -1.86 -3.24 10.83
C ARG A 33 -2.15 -2.34 12.04
N PRO A 34 -2.73 -2.86 13.12
CA PRO A 34 -2.92 -2.09 14.35
C PRO A 34 -1.56 -1.78 15.00
N VAL A 35 -1.41 -0.55 15.48
CA VAL A 35 -0.23 -0.02 16.17
C VAL A 35 -0.69 0.88 17.31
N GLY A 36 -0.76 0.33 18.52
CA GLY A 36 -1.42 1.01 19.64
C GLY A 36 -2.92 1.16 19.35
N ASP A 37 -3.42 2.38 19.52
CA ASP A 37 -4.82 2.74 19.19
C ASP A 37 -5.00 3.14 17.71
N ASP A 38 -3.92 3.19 16.93
CA ASP A 38 -3.91 3.57 15.53
C ASP A 38 -3.86 2.34 14.59
N THR A 39 -4.16 2.57 13.32
CA THR A 39 -3.96 1.61 12.23
C THR A 39 -3.02 2.18 11.18
N VAL A 40 -2.15 1.32 10.67
CA VAL A 40 -1.09 1.64 9.72
C VAL A 40 -1.32 0.87 8.43
N VAL A 41 -1.46 1.59 7.31
CA VAL A 41 -1.59 1.00 5.98
C VAL A 41 -0.41 1.44 5.14
N TRP A 42 0.16 0.51 4.39
CA TRP A 42 1.19 0.81 3.40
C TRP A 42 0.49 1.15 2.10
N VAL A 43 0.63 2.38 1.60
CA VAL A 43 -0.01 2.82 0.36
C VAL A 43 1.03 3.29 -0.65
N ALA A 44 0.69 3.15 -1.92
CA ALA A 44 1.44 3.72 -3.03
C ALA A 44 0.61 4.83 -3.70
N PRO A 45 1.22 5.77 -4.42
CA PRO A 45 0.50 6.72 -5.25
C PRO A 45 -0.37 5.97 -6.27
N SER A 46 -1.62 6.40 -6.43
CA SER A 46 -2.54 5.77 -7.35
C SER A 46 -2.00 5.71 -8.78
N ALA A 47 -1.28 6.75 -9.21
CA ALA A 47 -0.65 6.82 -10.53
C ALA A 47 0.36 5.69 -10.76
N GLU A 48 1.10 5.30 -9.72
CA GLU A 48 2.11 4.25 -9.85
C GLU A 48 1.50 2.86 -9.85
N ILE A 49 0.43 2.64 -9.08
CA ILE A 49 -0.36 1.42 -9.16
C ILE A 49 -0.99 1.30 -10.55
N ASP A 50 -1.49 2.39 -11.14
CA ASP A 50 -1.99 2.39 -12.53
C ASP A 50 -0.90 1.94 -13.51
N GLU A 51 0.30 2.54 -13.43
CA GLU A 51 1.44 2.17 -14.28
C GLU A 51 1.86 0.71 -14.09
N ALA A 52 1.88 0.22 -12.85
CA ALA A 52 2.24 -1.15 -12.55
C ALA A 52 1.24 -2.14 -13.15
N ILE A 53 -0.07 -1.88 -12.99
CA ILE A 53 -1.14 -2.70 -13.59
C ILE A 53 -1.04 -2.71 -15.12
N ILE A 54 -0.77 -1.55 -15.74
CA ILE A 54 -0.61 -1.46 -17.20
C ILE A 54 0.60 -2.29 -17.66
N LYS A 55 1.75 -2.16 -16.99
CA LYS A 55 2.99 -2.87 -17.34
C LYS A 55 2.85 -4.39 -17.25
N THR A 56 2.07 -4.88 -16.29
CA THR A 56 1.85 -6.32 -16.05
C THR A 56 0.61 -6.86 -16.74
N ASN A 57 -0.12 -6.02 -17.49
CA ASN A 57 -1.42 -6.34 -18.07
C ASN A 57 -2.39 -6.94 -17.01
N GLY A 58 -2.31 -6.45 -15.78
CA GLY A 58 -3.09 -6.91 -14.63
C GLY A 58 -2.71 -8.29 -14.07
N ASN A 59 -1.62 -8.91 -14.51
CA ASN A 59 -1.18 -10.21 -13.97
C ASN A 59 -0.72 -10.06 -12.50
N PRO A 60 -1.37 -10.75 -11.53
CA PRO A 60 -1.04 -10.60 -10.11
C PRO A 60 0.39 -11.03 -9.75
N ARG A 61 0.94 -12.07 -10.40
CA ARG A 61 2.29 -12.58 -10.10
C ARG A 61 3.38 -11.63 -10.60
N GLU A 62 3.17 -11.07 -11.78
CA GLU A 62 4.06 -10.03 -12.31
C GLU A 62 3.94 -8.74 -11.50
N LEU A 63 2.74 -8.40 -11.01
CA LEU A 63 2.51 -7.24 -10.16
C LEU A 63 3.22 -7.37 -8.80
N GLU A 64 3.15 -8.53 -8.17
CA GLU A 64 3.93 -8.82 -6.95
C GLU A 64 5.42 -8.66 -7.18
N THR A 65 5.92 -9.22 -8.28
CA THR A 65 7.34 -9.13 -8.64
C THR A 65 7.77 -7.68 -8.86
N LEU A 66 6.99 -6.94 -9.67
CA LEU A 66 7.24 -5.54 -10.00
C LEU A 66 7.18 -4.64 -8.76
N LEU A 67 6.28 -4.93 -7.82
CA LEU A 67 6.12 -4.15 -6.60
C LEU A 67 6.95 -4.69 -5.43
N GLY A 68 7.73 -5.76 -5.60
CA GLY A 68 8.52 -6.38 -4.53
C GLY A 68 7.68 -6.98 -3.39
N LEU A 69 6.44 -7.37 -3.68
CA LEU A 69 5.54 -8.03 -2.73
C LEU A 69 5.92 -9.52 -2.58
N PRO A 70 5.60 -10.16 -1.45
CA PRO A 70 5.78 -11.60 -1.30
C PRO A 70 4.99 -12.36 -2.37
N GLU A 71 5.59 -13.44 -2.87
CA GLU A 71 4.94 -14.33 -3.83
C GLU A 71 3.59 -14.84 -3.30
N ASN A 72 2.55 -14.77 -4.15
CA ASN A 72 1.17 -15.16 -3.85
C ASN A 72 0.44 -14.31 -2.79
N SER A 73 1.00 -13.19 -2.31
CA SER A 73 0.36 -12.30 -1.34
C SER A 73 -0.93 -11.63 -1.83
N LEU A 74 -1.03 -11.35 -3.13
CA LEU A 74 -2.20 -10.73 -3.77
C LEU A 74 -3.31 -11.74 -4.13
N GLY A 75 -3.03 -13.05 -4.07
CA GLY A 75 -3.95 -14.06 -4.61
C GLY A 75 -4.18 -13.87 -6.12
N ASP A 76 -5.20 -14.53 -6.67
CA ASP A 76 -5.43 -14.56 -8.12
C ASP A 76 -6.34 -13.42 -8.60
N THR A 77 -7.09 -12.81 -7.68
CA THR A 77 -8.10 -11.78 -7.89
C THR A 77 -7.85 -10.60 -6.94
N PRO A 78 -6.71 -9.88 -7.06
CA PRO A 78 -6.43 -8.78 -6.16
C PRO A 78 -7.49 -7.68 -6.22
N VAL A 79 -7.75 -7.10 -5.05
CA VAL A 79 -8.61 -5.93 -4.89
C VAL A 79 -7.72 -4.71 -4.67
N ARG A 80 -8.07 -3.61 -5.33
CA ARG A 80 -7.47 -2.30 -5.10
C ARG A 80 -8.41 -1.45 -4.26
N VAL A 81 -7.89 -0.93 -3.15
CA VAL A 81 -8.56 0.06 -2.32
C VAL A 81 -7.99 1.44 -2.67
N ASN A 82 -8.85 2.38 -3.06
CA ASN A 82 -8.47 3.74 -3.40
C ASN A 82 -8.77 4.70 -2.24
N ILE A 83 -7.87 5.67 -2.05
CA ILE A 83 -8.00 6.79 -1.14
C ILE A 83 -7.88 8.05 -1.99
N ASP A 84 -9.02 8.58 -2.43
CA ASP A 84 -9.06 9.69 -3.40
C ASP A 84 -8.53 11.00 -2.83
N ASN A 85 -8.72 11.22 -1.52
CA ASN A 85 -8.25 12.42 -0.83
C ASN A 85 -7.36 12.03 0.33
N ILE A 86 -6.10 12.45 0.25
CA ILE A 86 -5.10 12.19 1.28
C ILE A 86 -5.07 13.24 2.40
N TYR A 87 -5.74 14.38 2.24
CA TYR A 87 -5.73 15.45 3.23
C TYR A 87 -6.41 15.02 4.54
N GLY A 88 -5.72 15.28 5.66
CA GLY A 88 -6.18 14.91 7.00
C GLY A 88 -5.65 13.56 7.50
N PHE A 89 -4.99 12.79 6.65
CA PHE A 89 -4.23 11.61 7.04
C PHE A 89 -2.79 11.96 7.43
N ASP A 90 -2.23 11.22 8.39
CA ASP A 90 -0.81 11.33 8.77
C ASP A 90 0.03 10.51 7.80
N ILE A 91 0.35 11.11 6.65
CA ILE A 91 1.10 10.49 5.58
C ILE A 91 2.58 10.77 5.76
N ARG A 92 3.38 9.70 5.83
CA ARG A 92 4.81 9.80 6.10
C ARG A 92 5.63 8.76 5.34
N ILE A 93 6.85 9.13 5.01
CA ILE A 93 7.80 8.19 4.41
C ILE A 93 8.17 7.16 5.48
N PRO A 94 7.99 5.84 5.22
CA PRO A 94 8.36 4.79 6.14
C PRO A 94 9.86 4.73 6.34
N ASP A 95 10.25 4.22 7.51
CA ASP A 95 11.59 3.75 7.81
C ASP A 95 11.57 2.27 8.21
N ALA A 96 12.75 1.71 8.47
CA ALA A 96 12.90 0.30 8.83
C ALA A 96 12.19 -0.09 10.15
N SER A 97 11.82 0.88 10.99
CA SER A 97 11.05 0.64 12.22
C SER A 97 9.55 0.56 12.00
N THR A 98 9.07 0.88 10.78
CA THR A 98 7.64 0.95 10.51
C THR A 98 6.99 -0.44 10.50
N PRO A 99 5.92 -0.67 11.27
CA PRO A 99 5.28 -1.98 11.33
C PRO A 99 4.82 -2.48 9.96
N GLY A 100 5.36 -3.63 9.54
CA GLY A 100 5.11 -4.21 8.21
C GLY A 100 6.30 -4.13 7.26
N ALA A 101 7.36 -3.40 7.61
CA ALA A 101 8.64 -3.48 6.90
C ALA A 101 9.15 -4.93 6.88
N ASN A 102 9.60 -5.40 5.71
CA ASN A 102 10.18 -6.73 5.50
C ASN A 102 11.62 -6.59 4.99
N PRO A 103 12.41 -7.68 4.86
CA PRO A 103 13.80 -7.58 4.40
C PRO A 103 14.01 -6.98 3.00
N ASN A 104 12.95 -6.89 2.19
CA ASN A 104 12.96 -6.26 0.86
C ASN A 104 12.64 -4.76 0.92
N PHE A 105 12.35 -4.22 2.11
CA PHE A 105 12.13 -2.79 2.32
C PHE A 105 13.46 -2.04 2.21
N ILE A 106 13.50 -1.07 1.30
CA ILE A 106 14.65 -0.18 1.16
C ILE A 106 14.27 1.17 1.81
N PRO A 107 15.07 1.68 2.77
CA PRO A 107 14.85 3.02 3.35
C PRO A 107 14.69 4.08 2.26
N VAL A 108 13.85 5.10 2.50
CA VAL A 108 13.34 6.13 1.55
C VAL A 108 12.07 5.75 0.77
N GLY A 109 11.41 4.65 1.13
CA GLY A 109 10.11 4.30 0.58
C GLY A 109 10.18 3.59 -0.78
N SER A 110 11.26 2.91 -1.12
CA SER A 110 11.32 2.12 -2.36
C SER A 110 11.11 0.63 -2.08
N THR A 111 10.48 -0.07 -3.02
CA THR A 111 10.44 -1.54 -3.02
C THR A 111 11.58 -2.09 -3.87
N SER A 112 12.00 -3.32 -3.60
CA SER A 112 13.05 -3.99 -4.37
C SER A 112 12.67 -4.36 -5.82
N GLY A 113 11.40 -4.17 -6.21
CA GLY A 113 10.87 -4.59 -7.52
C GLY A 113 10.89 -3.50 -8.61
N VAL A 114 10.99 -2.23 -8.23
CA VAL A 114 11.14 -1.11 -9.19
C VAL A 114 12.61 -0.78 -9.40
N GLU A 115 12.99 -0.61 -10.67
CA GLU A 115 14.21 0.11 -11.05
C GLU A 115 14.27 1.41 -10.23
N GLN A 116 15.37 1.63 -9.51
CA GLN A 116 15.55 2.64 -8.45
C GLN A 116 15.13 4.06 -8.86
N LYS A 117 13.83 4.32 -8.92
CA LYS A 117 13.23 5.64 -8.91
C LYS A 117 12.82 5.87 -7.47
N GLU A 118 13.40 6.91 -6.89
CA GLU A 118 13.01 7.42 -5.58
C GLU A 118 11.49 7.61 -5.55
N SER A 119 10.83 7.19 -4.46
CA SER A 119 9.37 7.03 -4.25
C SER A 119 8.89 5.60 -4.58
N SER A 120 8.13 4.88 -3.74
CA SER A 120 6.73 5.19 -3.42
C SER A 120 6.00 4.13 -2.57
N ILE A 121 6.55 3.77 -1.42
CA ILE A 121 5.70 3.36 -0.33
C ILE A 121 5.76 4.42 0.73
N ILE A 122 4.61 5.02 0.97
CA ILE A 122 4.42 6.01 2.01
C ILE A 122 3.35 5.41 2.92
N VAL A 123 3.62 5.44 4.22
CA VAL A 123 2.76 4.82 5.21
C VAL A 123 1.66 5.82 5.54
N LEU A 124 0.42 5.35 5.39
CA LEU A 124 -0.78 6.03 5.83
C LEU A 124 -1.00 5.69 7.30
N ILE A 125 -0.98 6.70 8.16
CA ILE A 125 -1.47 6.60 9.53
C ILE A 125 -2.78 7.38 9.66
N ARG A 126 -3.70 6.73 10.39
CA ARG A 126 -5.07 7.10 10.77
C ARG A 126 -6.18 6.68 9.83
N MET A 127 -6.73 5.50 10.07
CA MET A 127 -8.18 5.33 9.98
C MET A 127 -8.72 5.39 11.40
N LEU A 128 -9.53 6.41 11.73
CA LEU A 128 -10.26 6.41 12.98
C LEU A 128 -11.13 5.15 13.00
N ILE A 129 -11.04 4.34 14.06
CA ILE A 129 -12.01 3.30 14.35
C ILE A 129 -13.37 4.00 14.49
N LEU A 130 -14.23 3.89 13.48
CA LEU A 130 -15.63 4.25 13.60
C LEU A 130 -16.31 3.09 14.33
N ILE A 131 -16.44 3.26 15.65
CA ILE A 131 -17.39 2.50 16.49
C ILE A 131 -18.81 3.02 16.23
#